data_AF-A0A0N4UNS8-F1
#
_entry.id   AF-A0A0N4UNS8-F1
#
_cell.length_a   1.000
_cell.length_b   1.000
_cell.length_c   1.000
_cell.angle_alpha   90.00
_cell.angle_beta   90.00
_cell.angle_gamma   90.00
#
_symmetry.space_group_name_H-M   'P 1'
#
loop_
_entity.id
_entity.type
_entity.pdbx_description
1 polymer ?
#
loop_
_entity_poly.entity_id
_entity_poly.type
_entity_poly.pdbx_seq_one_letter_code
_entity_poly.pdbx_strand_id
1 'polypeptide(L)' 'SDGLLYLQIVVFSKDYCPHCKKTQKAINSFQLKENSLEWIEINKRSDGDAIQDYLVEITGARVLLDLNL' A
#
# COMPACT_ATOMS: atom_id res chain seq x y z
N SER A 1 -7.05 -24.87 15.33
CA SER A 1 -6.84 -24.51 13.91
C SER A 1 -6.44 -23.06 13.93
N ASP A 2 -5.17 -22.74 13.68
CA ASP A 2 -4.64 -21.40 13.97
C ASP A 2 -5.34 -20.35 13.11
N GLY A 3 -6.33 -19.69 13.73
CA GLY A 3 -7.22 -18.69 13.12
C GLY A 3 -6.54 -17.36 12.88
N LEU A 4 -5.27 -17.38 12.48
CA LEU A 4 -4.60 -16.20 11.93
C LEU A 4 -5.22 -15.96 10.56
N LEU A 5 -6.31 -15.17 10.57
CA LEU A 5 -6.93 -14.55 9.40
C LEU A 5 -5.84 -14.14 8.42
N TYR A 6 -6.05 -14.46 7.14
CA TYR A 6 -5.17 -14.03 6.06
C TYR A 6 -5.09 -12.49 6.10
N LEU A 7 -4.00 -11.96 6.67
CA LEU A 7 -3.71 -10.53 6.62
C LEU A 7 -3.23 -10.22 5.20
N GLN A 8 -4.02 -9.43 4.49
CA GLN A 8 -3.66 -8.87 3.20
C GLN A 8 -3.12 -7.47 3.43
N ILE A 9 -1.93 -7.21 2.91
CA ILE A 9 -1.29 -5.91 2.91
C ILE A 9 -1.61 -5.25 1.56
N VAL A 10 -2.19 -4.05 1.59
CA VAL A 10 -2.43 -3.24 0.39
C VAL A 10 -1.60 -1.96 0.50
N VAL A 11 -0.80 -1.69 -0.52
CA VAL A 11 0.08 -0.51 -0.57
C VAL A 11 -0.35 0.41 -1.69
N PHE A 12 -0.84 1.60 -1.33
CA PHE A 12 -1.14 2.67 -2.28
C PHE A 12 0.12 3.47 -2.58
N SER A 13 0.54 3.52 -3.84
CA SER A 13 1.82 4.10 -4.24
C SER A 13 1.73 4.90 -5.54
N LYS A 14 2.83 5.58 -5.86
CA LYS A 14 3.04 6.18 -7.18
C LYS A 14 4.39 5.71 -7.72
N ASP A 15 4.40 5.14 -8.91
CA ASP A 15 5.59 4.49 -9.48
C ASP A 15 6.76 5.45 -9.73
N TYR A 16 6.49 6.73 -9.96
CA TYR A 16 7.52 7.76 -10.09
C TYR A 16 8.14 8.16 -8.74
N CYS A 17 7.49 7.86 -7.60
CA CYS A 17 7.90 8.34 -6.29
C CYS A 17 9.17 7.61 -5.78
N PRO A 18 10.29 8.32 -5.55
CA PRO A 18 11.52 7.70 -5.05
C PRO A 18 11.36 7.06 -3.67
N HIS A 19 10.47 7.58 -2.83
CA HIS A 19 10.16 7.00 -1.51
C HIS A 19 9.41 5.66 -1.67
N CYS A 20 8.42 5.58 -2.57
CA CYS A 20 7.72 4.33 -2.85
C CYS A 20 8.68 3.25 -3.34
N LYS A 21 9.65 3.59 -4.20
CA LYS A 21 10.68 2.62 -4.65
C LYS A 21 11.54 2.09 -3.51
N LYS A 22 11.89 2.93 -2.52
CA LYS A 22 12.62 2.47 -1.32
C LYS A 22 11.75 1.54 -0.49
N THR A 23 10.50 1.89 -0.28
CA THR A 23 9.55 1.05 0.47
C THR A 23 9.30 -0.28 -0.23
N GLN A 24 9.14 -0.29 -1.56
CA GLN A 24 8.99 -1.52 -2.32
C GLN A 24 10.18 -2.45 -2.17
N LYS A 25 11.42 -1.92 -2.21
CA LYS A 25 12.62 -2.72 -1.92
C LYS A 25 12.63 -3.28 -0.51
N ALA A 26 12.19 -2.50 0.49
CA ALA A 26 12.10 -2.94 1.87
C ALA A 26 11.01 -4.00 2.07
N ILE A 27 9.81 -3.81 1.50
CA ILE A 27 8.73 -4.79 1.60
C ILE A 27 9.10 -6.10 0.89
N ASN A 28 9.73 -6.01 -0.28
CA ASN A 28 10.20 -7.18 -1.03
C ASN A 28 11.34 -7.95 -0.34
N SER A 29 11.96 -7.40 0.71
CA SER A 29 12.95 -8.16 1.50
C SER A 29 12.31 -9.07 2.56
N PHE A 30 11.01 -8.89 2.85
CA PHE A 30 10.28 -9.78 3.74
C PHE A 30 9.76 -11.01 2.98
N GLN A 31 9.77 -12.16 3.66
CA GLN A 31 9.15 -13.38 3.13
C GLN A 31 7.65 -13.36 3.42
N LEU A 32 6.91 -12.65 2.58
CA LEU A 32 5.44 -12.57 2.66
C LEU A 32 4.80 -13.82 2.07
N LYS A 33 3.57 -14.14 2.50
CA LYS A 33 2.81 -15.24 1.91
C LYS A 33 2.44 -14.87 0.46
N GLU A 34 2.30 -15.87 -0.39
CA GLU A 34 1.83 -15.65 -1.75
C GLU A 34 0.47 -14.92 -1.73
N ASN A 35 0.31 -13.93 -2.60
CA ASN A 35 -0.91 -13.11 -2.71
C ASN A 35 -1.30 -12.33 -1.45
N SER A 36 -0.42 -12.20 -0.44
CA SER A 36 -0.68 -11.38 0.75
C SER A 36 -0.30 -9.91 0.61
N LEU A 37 0.20 -9.49 -0.55
CA LEU A 37 0.63 -8.12 -0.82
C LEU A 37 0.10 -7.66 -2.18
N GLU A 38 -0.59 -6.53 -2.17
CA GLU A 38 -1.06 -5.86 -3.39
C GLU A 38 -0.51 -4.43 -3.46
N TRP A 39 -0.01 -4.05 -4.64
CA TRP A 39 0.44 -2.69 -4.92
C TRP A 39 -0.57 -1.98 -5.82
N ILE A 40 -1.11 -0.86 -5.35
CA ILE A 40 -2.05 -0.02 -6.10
C ILE A 40 -1.32 1.25 -6.52
N GLU A 41 -1.02 1.36 -7.81
CA GLU A 41 -0.40 2.55 -8.41
C GLU A 41 -1.47 3.60 -8.74
N ILE A 42 -1.75 4.49 -7.79
CA ILE A 42 -2.89 5.43 -7.93
C ILE A 42 -2.71 6.41 -9.08
N ASN A 43 -1.47 6.71 -9.48
CA ASN A 43 -1.19 7.58 -10.62
C ASN A 43 -1.50 6.95 -11.99
N LYS A 44 -1.82 5.65 -12.04
CA LYS A 44 -2.21 4.94 -13.27
C LYS A 44 -3.72 4.71 -13.37
N ARG A 45 -4.49 5.25 -12.42
CA ARG A 45 -5.93 5.04 -12.35
C ARG A 45 -6.67 6.36 -12.54
N SER A 46 -7.85 6.31 -13.14
CA SER A 46 -8.72 7.48 -13.30
C SER A 46 -9.31 7.99 -11.98
N ASP A 47 -9.39 7.13 -10.96
CA ASP A 47 -9.91 7.43 -9.62
C ASP A 47 -8.79 7.75 -8.60
N GLY A 48 -7.54 7.92 -9.06
CA GLY A 48 -6.37 8.07 -8.18
C GLY A 48 -6.43 9.28 -7.24
N ASP A 49 -6.97 10.40 -7.72
CA ASP A 49 -7.13 11.61 -6.89
C ASP A 49 -8.21 11.40 -5.82
N ALA A 50 -9.33 10.76 -6.16
CA ALA A 50 -10.38 10.44 -5.18
C ALA A 50 -9.88 9.48 -4.10
N ILE A 51 -9.06 8.48 -4.47
CA ILE A 51 -8.38 7.60 -3.50
C ILE A 51 -7.47 8.42 -2.59
N GLN A 52 -6.68 9.34 -3.15
CA GLN A 52 -5.76 10.17 -2.38
C GLN A 52 -6.51 11.06 -1.38
N ASP A 53 -7.62 11.67 -1.79
CA ASP A 53 -8.44 12.52 -0.94
C ASP A 53 -9.07 11.71 0.20
N TYR A 54 -9.58 10.51 -0.10
CA TYR A 54 -10.11 9.60 0.91
C TYR A 54 -9.03 9.16 1.93
N LEU A 55 -7.82 8.83 1.46
CA LEU A 55 -6.71 8.48 2.35
C LEU A 55 -6.32 9.65 3.27
N VAL A 56 -6.37 10.88 2.76
CA VAL A 56 -6.12 12.08 3.58
C VAL A 56 -7.22 12.26 4.63
N GLU A 57 -8.49 12.01 4.27
CA GLU A 57 -9.61 12.11 5.20
C GLU A 57 -9.44 11.15 6.40
N ILE A 58 -9.05 9.89 6.14
CA ILE A 58 -8.98 8.87 7.19
C ILE A 58 -7.64 8.89 7.97
N THR A 59 -6.55 9.34 7.36
CA THR A 59 -5.21 9.35 8.02
C THR A 59 -4.76 10.72 8.50
N GLY A 60 -5.42 11.79 8.05
CA GLY A 60 -5.00 13.18 8.29
C GLY A 60 -3.73 13.59 7.53
N ALA A 61 -3.17 12.72 6.69
CA ALA A 61 -1.92 12.98 6.01
C ALA A 61 -1.94 12.46 4.58
N ARG A 62 -1.23 13.16 3.69
CA ARG A 62 -1.00 12.70 2.32
C ARG A 62 0.11 11.63 2.34
N VAL A 63 -0.17 10.47 2.92
CA VAL A 63 0.80 9.37 3.03
C VAL A 63 0.47 8.29 2.01
N LEU A 64 1.51 7.72 1.39
CA LEU A 64 1.43 6.57 0.48
C LEU A 64 1.74 5.25 1.23
N LEU A 65 1.48 5.19 2.53
CA LEU A 65 1.71 3.97 3.31
C LEU A 65 0.80 3.95 4.54
N ASP A 66 -0.25 3.13 4.48
CA ASP A 66 -0.95 2.66 5.66
C ASP A 66 -0.64 1.17 5.82
N LEU A 67 -0.04 0.79 6.94
CA LEU A 67 0.30 -0.59 7.29
C LEU A 67 -0.62 -0.99 8.45
N ASN A 68 -1.76 -1.59 8.14
CA ASN A 68 -2.49 -2.35 9.15
C ASN A 68 -1.72 -3.68 9.37
N LEU A 69 -0.98 -3.74 10.48
CA LEU A 69 -0.46 -4.97 11.08
C LEU A 69 -1.48 -5.56 12.05
#